data_AF-A0A1V3R9N2-F1
#
_entry.id   AF-A0A1V3R9N2-F1
#
_cell.length_a   1.000
_cell.length_b   1.000
_cell.length_c   1.000
_cell.angle_alpha   90.00
_cell.angle_beta   90.00
_cell.angle_gamma   90.00
#
_symmetry.space_group_name_H-M   'P 1'
#
loop_
_entity.id
_entity.type
_entity.pdbx_description
1 polymer ?
#
loop_
_entity_poly.entity_id
_entity_poly.type
_entity_poly.pdbx_seq_one_letter_code
_entity_poly.pdbx_strand_id
1 'polypeptide(L)'
;MKKIILFLTATALLTSCSKDKYTISGTAAGFENGKTVILERQDDKGMGLIAVDTVKIENGKFEIEGKTTEPVFHTLQIEGAQGKIPFILENGDITIVVNKDTIQKSKISGTYNNDEYVKFNDEITKIQKPLMDFQTANMQKMQMAQQTKDTATINGLMKEYTKIQTEIGASSKTKYVDYANTHPKSFISVLIIQGMSNDPAVDSKKIETMYNSLDESLKNSKPGKALKTKLAELKTPSVGATAAPVAPAAK
;
A
#
# COMPACT_ATOMS: atom_id res chain seq x y z
N MET A 1 45.93 5.76 35.90
CA MET A 1 44.60 5.94 36.49
C MET A 1 43.64 6.29 35.37
N LYS A 2 42.60 5.47 35.15
CA LYS A 2 41.75 5.45 33.96
C LYS A 2 40.78 6.63 33.99
N LYS A 3 40.78 7.48 32.95
CA LYS A 3 39.76 8.52 32.75
C LYS A 3 38.64 7.91 31.89
N ILE A 4 37.49 7.67 32.50
CA ILE A 4 36.27 7.23 31.81
C ILE A 4 35.62 8.46 31.20
N ILE A 5 35.59 8.51 29.86
CA ILE A 5 34.83 9.52 29.10
C ILE A 5 33.41 8.96 28.96
N LEU A 6 32.47 9.61 29.64
CA LEU A 6 31.04 9.29 29.60
C LEU A 6 30.44 9.86 28.30
N PHE A 7 30.11 8.98 27.34
CA PHE A 7 29.31 9.35 26.17
C PHE A 7 27.86 9.57 26.60
N LEU A 8 27.44 10.84 26.65
CA LEU A 8 26.03 11.21 26.76
C LEU A 8 25.39 11.09 25.35
N THR A 9 24.85 9.92 25.02
CA THR A 9 23.92 9.78 23.90
C THR A 9 22.58 10.37 24.33
N ALA A 10 22.30 11.61 23.91
CA ALA A 10 20.98 12.20 24.00
C ALA A 10 20.07 11.49 22.98
N THR A 11 19.36 10.45 23.42
CA THR A 11 18.25 9.88 22.66
C THR A 11 17.12 10.91 22.67
N ALA A 12 17.00 11.67 21.59
CA ALA A 12 15.82 12.48 21.35
C ALA A 12 14.62 11.54 21.17
N LEU A 13 13.87 11.33 22.25
CA LEU A 13 12.54 10.75 22.20
C LEU A 13 11.66 11.73 21.42
N LEU A 14 11.49 11.49 20.12
CA LEU A 14 10.43 12.09 19.32
C LEU A 14 9.12 11.48 19.82
N THR A 15 8.60 12.02 20.91
CA THR A 15 7.22 11.77 21.32
C THR A 15 6.34 12.34 20.22
N SER A 16 5.85 11.46 19.34
CA SER A 16 4.78 11.78 18.40
C SER A 16 3.57 12.21 19.22
N CYS A 17 3.44 13.53 19.42
CA CYS A 17 2.22 14.11 19.93
C CYS A 17 1.21 13.95 18.80
N SER A 18 0.21 13.08 18.98
CA SER A 18 -0.84 12.88 17.99
C SER A 18 -1.57 14.20 17.78
N LYS A 19 -1.33 14.84 16.63
CA LYS A 19 -2.08 16.02 16.24
C LYS A 19 -3.53 15.60 15.97
N ASP A 20 -4.48 16.48 16.27
CA ASP A 20 -5.91 16.27 15.96
C ASP A 20 -6.30 16.76 14.56
N LYS A 21 -5.31 17.24 13.79
CA LYS A 21 -5.44 17.81 12.45
C LYS A 21 -4.29 17.34 11.58
N TYR A 22 -4.49 17.38 10.28
CA TYR A 22 -3.41 17.27 9.30
C TYR A 22 -3.12 18.62 8.65
N THR A 23 -1.86 18.79 8.26
CA THR A 23 -1.41 19.83 7.33
C THR A 23 -0.57 19.14 6.26
N ILE A 24 -0.99 19.25 4.99
CA ILE A 24 -0.25 18.74 3.84
C ILE A 24 0.51 19.92 3.24
N SER A 25 1.82 19.93 3.40
CA SER A 25 2.71 20.94 2.81
C SER A 25 3.32 20.42 1.51
N GLY A 26 2.92 21.02 0.40
CA GLY A 26 3.35 20.66 -0.94
C GLY A 26 4.42 21.59 -1.50
N THR A 27 5.48 21.02 -2.08
CA THR A 27 6.42 21.73 -2.96
C THR A 27 6.22 21.25 -4.39
N ALA A 28 5.76 22.15 -5.26
CA ALA A 28 5.43 21.90 -6.66
C ALA A 28 6.29 22.78 -7.59
N ALA A 29 7.62 22.68 -7.43
CA ALA A 29 8.55 23.42 -8.27
C ALA A 29 8.32 23.13 -9.76
N GLY A 30 8.34 24.18 -10.58
CA GLY A 30 8.12 24.09 -12.03
C GLY A 30 6.65 24.08 -12.47
N PHE A 31 5.68 24.04 -11.55
CA PHE A 31 4.29 24.36 -11.87
C PHE A 31 4.06 25.87 -11.82
N GLU A 32 3.18 26.37 -12.70
CA GLU A 32 2.77 27.78 -12.72
C GLU A 32 1.86 28.11 -11.53
N ASN A 33 1.88 29.37 -11.09
CA ASN A 33 0.93 29.84 -10.08
C ASN A 33 -0.51 29.74 -10.60
N GLY A 34 -1.46 29.50 -9.70
CA GLY A 34 -2.88 29.33 -10.03
C GLY A 34 -3.26 27.95 -10.57
N LYS A 35 -2.30 27.03 -10.77
CA LYS A 35 -2.59 25.62 -11.09
C LYS A 35 -3.32 24.96 -9.93
N THR A 36 -4.32 24.14 -10.26
CA THR A 36 -5.17 23.49 -9.27
C THR A 36 -4.52 22.22 -8.72
N VAL A 37 -4.55 22.04 -7.41
CA VAL A 37 -4.24 20.80 -6.72
C VAL A 37 -5.54 20.26 -6.13
N ILE A 38 -5.88 19.03 -6.44
CA ILE A 38 -7.10 18.36 -6.00
C ILE A 38 -6.71 17.20 -5.08
N LEU A 39 -7.18 17.25 -3.84
CA LEU A 39 -7.16 16.10 -2.94
C LEU A 39 -8.34 15.21 -3.26
N GLU A 40 -8.08 13.94 -3.54
CA GLU A 40 -9.10 12.98 -3.91
C GLU A 40 -9.05 11.75 -3.01
N ARG A 41 -10.22 11.14 -2.81
CA ARG A 41 -10.39 9.85 -2.16
C ARG A 41 -10.99 8.84 -3.12
N GLN A 42 -10.82 7.55 -2.84
CA GLN A 42 -11.60 6.52 -3.53
C GLN A 42 -13.08 6.64 -3.15
N ASP A 43 -13.96 6.43 -4.12
CA ASP A 43 -15.38 6.30 -3.84
C ASP A 43 -15.68 5.07 -2.97
N ASP A 44 -16.83 5.08 -2.31
CA ASP A 44 -17.16 4.03 -1.33
C ASP A 44 -17.42 2.66 -1.99
N LYS A 45 -17.63 2.62 -3.31
CA LYS A 45 -17.85 1.42 -4.13
C LYS A 45 -16.56 0.93 -4.81
N GLY A 46 -15.46 1.66 -4.67
CA GLY A 46 -14.18 1.41 -5.35
C GLY A 46 -14.14 1.77 -6.85
N MET A 47 -15.16 2.42 -7.41
CA MET A 47 -15.36 2.56 -8.85
C MET A 47 -14.70 3.80 -9.48
N GLY A 48 -14.14 4.69 -8.66
CA GLY A 48 -13.63 5.97 -9.08
C GLY A 48 -13.04 6.79 -7.94
N LEU A 49 -12.65 8.02 -8.26
CA LEU A 49 -12.09 9.00 -7.32
C LEU A 49 -13.04 10.18 -7.18
N ILE A 50 -13.17 10.69 -5.97
CA ILE A 50 -14.02 11.83 -5.61
C ILE A 50 -13.12 12.93 -5.05
N ALA A 51 -13.29 14.16 -5.55
CA ALA A 51 -12.63 15.33 -5.00
C ALA A 51 -13.11 15.61 -3.57
N VAL A 52 -12.16 15.79 -2.67
CA VAL A 52 -12.36 16.08 -1.23
C VAL A 52 -12.10 17.55 -0.97
N ASP A 53 -11.02 18.09 -1.52
CA ASP A 53 -10.61 19.48 -1.36
C ASP A 53 -9.81 19.95 -2.58
N THR A 54 -9.73 21.27 -2.76
CA THR A 54 -9.00 21.91 -3.85
C THR A 54 -8.26 23.16 -3.38
N VAL A 55 -7.00 23.28 -3.77
CA VAL A 55 -6.19 24.48 -3.51
C VAL A 55 -5.45 24.91 -4.77
N LYS A 56 -4.88 26.12 -4.75
CA LYS A 56 -4.06 26.65 -5.84
C LYS A 56 -2.57 26.60 -5.46
N ILE A 57 -1.73 26.37 -6.46
CA ILE A 57 -0.28 26.51 -6.31
C ILE A 57 0.05 28.00 -6.30
N GLU A 58 0.76 28.44 -5.27
CA GLU A 58 1.28 29.80 -5.15
C GLU A 58 2.78 29.73 -4.81
N ASN A 59 3.59 30.40 -5.63
CA ASN A 59 5.05 30.44 -5.50
C ASN A 59 5.68 29.03 -5.43
N GLY A 60 5.17 28.12 -6.26
CA GLY A 60 5.61 26.73 -6.31
C GLY A 60 5.30 25.91 -5.06
N LYS A 61 4.34 26.34 -4.24
CA LYS A 61 3.90 25.64 -3.02
C LYS A 61 2.38 25.56 -2.94
N PHE A 62 1.89 24.61 -2.16
CA PHE A 62 0.48 24.54 -1.78
C PHE A 62 0.36 23.98 -0.36
N GLU A 63 -0.75 24.27 0.29
CA GLU A 63 -1.05 23.75 1.61
C GLU A 63 -2.51 23.32 1.68
N ILE A 64 -2.78 22.18 2.32
CA ILE A 64 -4.14 21.68 2.57
C ILE A 64 -4.22 21.30 4.04
N GLU A 65 -5.19 21.84 4.77
CA GLU A 65 -5.41 21.53 6.18
C GLU A 65 -6.75 20.83 6.39
N GLY A 66 -6.84 20.01 7.43
CA GLY A 66 -8.09 19.38 7.78
C GLY A 66 -7.98 18.43 8.96
N LYS A 67 -8.92 17.49 9.02
CA LYS A 67 -8.99 16.46 10.07
C LYS A 67 -9.35 15.13 9.46
N THR A 68 -8.73 14.07 9.96
CA THR A 68 -9.16 12.70 9.73
C THR A 68 -9.26 11.95 11.06
N THR A 69 -10.05 10.89 11.07
CA THR A 69 -10.24 10.02 12.25
C THR A 69 -9.47 8.71 12.15
N GLU A 70 -8.98 8.38 10.96
CA GLU A 70 -8.20 7.18 10.67
C GLU A 70 -7.21 7.45 9.53
N PRO A 71 -6.09 6.70 9.47
CA PRO A 71 -5.25 6.68 8.28
C PRO A 71 -6.00 6.09 7.09
N VAL A 72 -5.92 6.73 5.93
CA VAL A 72 -6.61 6.28 4.70
C VAL A 72 -5.88 6.77 3.44
N PHE A 73 -5.81 5.92 2.41
CA PHE A 73 -5.20 6.31 1.14
C PHE A 73 -6.01 7.41 0.45
N HIS A 74 -5.31 8.47 0.06
CA HIS A 74 -5.78 9.54 -0.80
C HIS A 74 -4.82 9.72 -1.98
N THR A 75 -5.25 10.47 -2.99
CA THR A 75 -4.41 10.89 -4.09
C THR A 75 -4.41 12.40 -4.24
N LEU A 76 -3.26 12.97 -4.61
CA LEU A 76 -3.19 14.33 -5.13
C LEU A 76 -3.14 14.29 -6.66
N GLN A 77 -4.05 15.01 -7.30
CA GLN A 77 -4.00 15.34 -8.72
C GLN A 77 -3.60 16.81 -8.89
N ILE A 78 -2.61 17.07 -9.74
CA ILE A 78 -2.20 18.44 -10.07
C ILE A 78 -2.59 18.72 -11.51
N GLU A 79 -3.18 19.88 -11.76
CA GLU A 79 -3.56 20.33 -13.09
C GLU A 79 -2.34 20.36 -14.03
N GLY A 80 -2.44 19.69 -15.17
CA GLY A 80 -1.35 19.58 -16.15
C GLY A 80 -0.29 18.52 -15.83
N ALA A 81 -0.42 17.79 -14.72
CA ALA A 81 0.43 16.65 -14.39
C ALA A 81 -0.17 15.34 -14.93
N GLN A 82 0.67 14.49 -15.54
CA GLN A 82 0.28 13.13 -15.90
C GLN A 82 0.49 12.19 -14.72
N GLY A 83 -0.62 11.71 -14.15
CA GLY A 83 -0.63 10.80 -13.01
C GLY A 83 -1.00 11.48 -11.69
N LYS A 84 -1.08 10.67 -10.65
CA LYS A 84 -1.52 11.05 -9.30
C LYS A 84 -0.48 10.64 -8.28
N ILE A 85 -0.41 11.36 -7.17
CA ILE A 85 0.49 11.06 -6.06
C ILE A 85 -0.32 10.37 -4.96
N PRO A 86 -0.23 9.04 -4.81
CA PRO A 86 -0.88 8.33 -3.71
C PRO A 86 -0.11 8.57 -2.40
N PHE A 87 -0.83 8.83 -1.32
CA PHE A 87 -0.27 9.00 0.01
C PHE A 87 -1.30 8.59 1.08
N ILE A 88 -0.86 8.43 2.32
CA ILE A 88 -1.75 8.13 3.44
C ILE A 88 -2.13 9.44 4.11
N LEU A 89 -3.42 9.80 4.06
CA LEU A 89 -3.96 10.91 4.82
C LEU A 89 -4.11 10.47 6.27
N GLU A 90 -3.39 11.15 7.17
CA GLU A 90 -3.44 10.95 8.62
C GLU A 90 -3.19 12.29 9.32
N ASN A 91 -3.62 12.44 10.57
CA ASN A 91 -3.31 13.66 11.32
C ASN A 91 -1.80 13.74 11.60
N GLY A 92 -1.23 14.93 11.42
CA GLY A 92 0.21 15.15 11.39
C GLY A 92 0.64 16.12 10.30
N ASP A 93 1.93 16.38 10.21
CA ASP A 93 2.50 17.21 9.14
C ASP A 93 2.96 16.30 8.00
N ILE A 94 2.27 16.34 6.88
CA ILE A 94 2.59 15.55 5.69
C ILE A 94 3.32 16.45 4.71
N THR A 95 4.53 16.07 4.29
CA THR A 95 5.31 16.80 3.30
C THR A 95 5.31 16.06 1.97
N ILE A 96 4.96 16.74 0.89
CA ILE A 96 4.96 16.21 -0.48
C ILE A 96 5.84 17.08 -1.38
N VAL A 97 6.93 16.51 -1.88
CA VAL A 97 7.80 17.16 -2.87
C VAL A 97 7.51 16.56 -4.24
N VAL A 98 6.82 17.33 -5.07
CA VAL A 98 6.34 16.92 -6.38
C VAL A 98 7.50 16.90 -7.37
N ASN A 99 7.62 15.80 -8.11
CA ASN A 99 8.47 15.73 -9.28
C ASN A 99 7.60 15.94 -10.54
N LYS A 100 7.70 17.13 -11.16
CA LYS A 100 6.89 17.50 -12.33
C LYS A 100 7.12 16.58 -13.53
N ASP A 101 8.36 16.15 -13.76
CA ASP A 101 8.75 15.34 -14.92
C ASP A 101 8.37 13.87 -14.74
N THR A 102 8.27 13.40 -13.50
CA THR A 102 7.87 12.04 -13.17
C THR A 102 7.10 12.03 -11.86
N ILE A 103 5.78 12.19 -11.92
CA ILE A 103 4.91 12.30 -10.75
C ILE A 103 5.07 11.12 -9.78
N GLN A 104 5.32 9.92 -10.31
CA GLN A 104 5.55 8.70 -9.54
C GLN A 104 6.85 8.73 -8.72
N LYS A 105 7.78 9.64 -9.02
CA LYS A 105 9.02 9.88 -8.26
C LYS A 105 8.90 11.04 -7.26
N SER A 106 7.68 11.53 -7.02
CA SER A 106 7.42 12.51 -5.97
C SER A 106 7.75 11.88 -4.61
N LYS A 107 8.28 12.70 -3.69
CA LYS A 107 8.67 12.25 -2.35
C LYS A 107 7.59 12.61 -1.35
N ILE A 108 7.28 11.68 -0.45
CA ILE A 108 6.29 11.84 0.60
C ILE A 108 6.98 11.53 1.93
N SER A 109 6.73 12.33 2.96
CA SER A 109 7.35 12.14 4.27
C SER A 109 6.60 12.92 5.36
N GLY A 110 7.05 12.80 6.61
CA GLY A 110 6.66 13.68 7.72
C GLY A 110 5.71 13.02 8.72
N THR A 111 5.05 11.94 8.32
CA THR A 111 4.23 11.12 9.20
C THR A 111 4.65 9.65 9.11
N TYR A 112 4.45 8.91 10.20
CA TYR A 112 4.91 7.53 10.32
C TYR A 112 4.37 6.63 9.20
N ASN A 113 3.06 6.68 8.90
CA ASN A 113 2.52 5.77 7.87
C ASN A 113 3.00 6.15 6.47
N ASN A 114 3.23 7.42 6.17
CA ASN A 114 3.79 7.83 4.88
C ASN A 114 5.26 7.41 4.74
N ASP A 115 6.08 7.60 5.77
CA ASP A 115 7.48 7.15 5.76
C ASP A 115 7.57 5.63 5.57
N GLU A 116 6.69 4.90 6.27
CA GLU A 116 6.57 3.45 6.15
C GLU A 116 6.07 3.01 4.77
N TYR A 117 5.09 3.70 4.20
CA TYR A 117 4.59 3.46 2.84
C TYR A 117 5.70 3.61 1.79
N VAL A 118 6.50 4.67 1.88
CA VAL A 118 7.63 4.89 0.97
C VAL A 118 8.67 3.79 1.11
N LYS A 119 9.10 3.47 2.34
CA LYS A 119 10.08 2.40 2.59
C LYS A 119 9.59 1.05 2.05
N PHE A 120 8.34 0.70 2.33
CA PHE A 120 7.75 -0.55 1.89
C PHE A 120 7.71 -0.64 0.35
N ASN A 121 7.29 0.42 -0.32
CA ASN A 121 7.27 0.47 -1.78
C ASN A 121 8.67 0.35 -2.38
N ASP A 122 9.68 0.98 -1.78
CA ASP A 122 11.08 0.86 -2.24
C ASP A 122 11.58 -0.59 -2.13
N GLU A 123 11.24 -1.28 -1.04
CA GLU A 123 11.60 -2.68 -0.83
C GLU A 123 10.88 -3.62 -1.80
N ILE A 124 9.58 -3.43 -2.01
CA ILE A 124 8.79 -4.23 -2.96
C ILE A 124 9.24 -3.97 -4.40
N THR A 125 9.55 -2.72 -4.74
CA THR A 125 10.09 -2.36 -6.06
C THR A 125 11.39 -3.10 -6.34
N LYS A 126 12.29 -3.22 -5.35
CA LYS A 126 13.53 -4.00 -5.50
C LYS A 126 13.27 -5.48 -5.74
N ILE A 127 12.30 -6.06 -5.04
CA ILE A 127 11.90 -7.47 -5.22
C ILE A 127 11.30 -7.70 -6.61
N GLN A 128 10.50 -6.74 -7.11
CA GLN A 128 9.83 -6.84 -8.40
C GLN A 128 10.73 -6.44 -9.58
N LYS A 129 11.89 -5.82 -9.32
CA LYS A 129 12.81 -5.31 -10.35
C LYS A 129 13.16 -6.36 -11.43
N PRO A 130 13.45 -7.63 -11.11
CA PRO A 130 13.77 -8.61 -12.16
C PRO A 130 12.60 -8.85 -13.13
N LEU A 131 11.34 -8.76 -12.66
CA LEU A 131 10.16 -8.85 -13.52
C LEU A 131 10.08 -7.63 -14.44
N MET A 132 10.27 -6.44 -13.88
CA MET A 132 10.23 -5.17 -14.62
C MET A 132 11.33 -5.09 -15.68
N ASP A 133 12.54 -5.53 -15.32
CA ASP A 133 13.69 -5.59 -16.24
C ASP A 133 13.41 -6.57 -17.37
N PHE A 134 12.87 -7.76 -17.06
CA PHE A 134 12.50 -8.76 -18.07
C PHE A 134 11.44 -8.22 -19.04
N GLN A 135 10.39 -7.58 -18.52
CA GLN A 135 9.34 -6.97 -19.34
C GLN A 135 9.92 -5.88 -20.25
N THR A 136 10.74 -4.98 -19.69
CA THR A 136 11.34 -3.88 -20.44
C THR A 136 12.26 -4.39 -21.55
N ALA A 137 13.13 -5.36 -21.25
CA ALA A 137 14.08 -5.91 -22.21
C ALA A 137 13.39 -6.70 -23.35
N ASN A 138 12.22 -7.30 -23.08
CA ASN A 138 11.54 -8.18 -24.04
C ASN A 138 10.29 -7.56 -24.67
N MET A 139 9.91 -6.32 -24.32
CA MET A 139 8.68 -5.68 -24.81
C MET A 139 8.64 -5.62 -26.34
N GLN A 140 9.70 -5.12 -26.99
CA GLN A 140 9.77 -5.02 -28.45
C GLN A 140 9.76 -6.41 -29.12
N LYS A 141 10.46 -7.38 -28.52
CA LYS A 141 10.51 -8.76 -29.02
C LYS A 141 9.14 -9.42 -28.96
N MET A 142 8.41 -9.24 -27.85
CA MET A 142 7.03 -9.73 -27.70
C MET A 142 6.10 -9.08 -28.73
N GLN A 143 6.17 -7.76 -28.90
CA GLN A 143 5.35 -7.03 -29.89
C GLN A 143 5.59 -7.54 -31.32
N MET A 144 6.85 -7.72 -31.70
CA MET A 144 7.21 -8.25 -33.03
C MET A 144 6.71 -9.69 -33.21
N ALA A 145 6.93 -10.56 -32.22
CA ALA A 145 6.46 -11.94 -32.27
C ALA A 145 4.93 -12.03 -32.38
N GLN A 146 4.19 -11.14 -31.72
CA GLN A 146 2.73 -11.02 -31.86
C GLN A 146 2.32 -10.60 -33.27
N GLN A 147 3.02 -9.62 -33.86
CA GLN A 147 2.76 -9.16 -35.23
C GLN A 147 3.02 -10.26 -36.28
N THR A 148 4.12 -11.01 -36.12
CA THR A 148 4.51 -12.09 -37.04
C THR A 148 3.86 -13.44 -36.72
N LYS A 149 3.06 -13.51 -35.65
CA LYS A 149 2.47 -14.76 -35.14
C LYS A 149 3.52 -15.85 -34.85
N ASP A 150 4.71 -15.46 -34.41
CA ASP A 150 5.76 -16.38 -33.97
C ASP A 150 5.39 -16.99 -32.62
N THR A 151 4.67 -18.12 -32.67
CA THR A 151 4.20 -18.84 -31.50
C THR A 151 5.34 -19.41 -30.66
N ALA A 152 6.49 -19.72 -31.26
CA ALA A 152 7.62 -20.29 -30.53
C ALA A 152 8.24 -19.22 -29.61
N THR A 153 8.49 -18.02 -30.14
CA THR A 153 8.99 -16.89 -29.36
C THR A 153 7.99 -16.46 -28.28
N ILE A 154 6.70 -16.36 -28.63
CA ILE A 154 5.64 -16.00 -27.69
C ILE A 154 5.61 -16.98 -26.50
N ASN A 155 5.58 -18.29 -26.76
CA ASN A 155 5.53 -19.31 -25.71
C ASN A 155 6.81 -19.33 -24.86
N GLY A 156 7.98 -19.12 -25.47
CA GLY A 156 9.25 -19.01 -24.75
C GLY A 156 9.26 -17.85 -23.76
N LEU A 157 8.89 -16.66 -24.22
CA LEU A 157 8.83 -15.46 -23.38
C LEU A 157 7.78 -15.59 -22.27
N MET A 158 6.62 -16.18 -22.55
CA MET A 158 5.60 -16.44 -21.52
C MET A 158 6.08 -17.43 -20.45
N LYS A 159 6.80 -18.47 -20.86
CA LYS A 159 7.37 -19.46 -19.92
C LYS A 159 8.41 -18.82 -19.00
N GLU A 160 9.32 -18.02 -19.55
CA GLU A 160 10.32 -17.29 -18.77
C GLU A 160 9.67 -16.28 -17.83
N TYR A 161 8.71 -15.50 -18.33
CA TYR A 161 7.93 -14.58 -17.51
C TYR A 161 7.25 -15.28 -16.32
N THR A 162 6.60 -16.41 -16.57
CA THR A 162 5.90 -17.20 -15.54
C THR A 162 6.88 -17.71 -14.47
N LYS A 163 8.07 -18.15 -14.87
CA LYS A 163 9.12 -18.58 -13.94
C LYS A 163 9.54 -17.43 -13.02
N ILE A 164 9.88 -16.27 -13.59
CA ILE A 164 10.30 -15.07 -12.84
C ILE A 164 9.16 -14.61 -11.93
N GLN A 165 7.93 -14.58 -12.44
CA GLN A 165 6.74 -14.21 -11.68
C GLN A 165 6.51 -15.14 -10.47
N THR A 166 6.74 -16.44 -10.61
CA THR A 166 6.58 -17.41 -9.52
C THR A 166 7.61 -17.16 -8.42
N GLU A 167 8.88 -16.97 -8.78
CA GLU A 167 9.98 -16.69 -7.85
C GLU A 167 9.75 -15.38 -7.08
N ILE A 168 9.32 -14.32 -7.79
CA ILE A 168 9.02 -13.01 -7.21
C ILE A 168 7.74 -13.06 -6.38
N GLY A 169 6.73 -13.83 -6.80
CA GLY A 169 5.48 -14.00 -6.06
C GLY A 169 5.72 -14.61 -4.69
N ALA A 170 6.55 -15.65 -4.59
CA ALA A 170 6.95 -16.25 -3.32
C ALA A 170 7.71 -15.24 -2.43
N SER A 171 8.70 -14.55 -3.01
CA SER A 171 9.50 -13.54 -2.29
C SER A 171 8.66 -12.37 -1.77
N SER A 172 7.70 -11.90 -2.58
CA SER A 172 6.77 -10.83 -2.21
C SER A 172 5.84 -11.27 -1.09
N LYS A 173 5.27 -12.48 -1.15
CA LYS A 173 4.42 -13.04 -0.08
C LYS A 173 5.18 -13.12 1.24
N THR A 174 6.43 -13.58 1.24
CA THR A 174 7.28 -13.59 2.45
C THR A 174 7.48 -12.18 2.98
N LYS A 175 7.86 -11.23 2.11
CA LYS A 175 8.08 -9.84 2.51
C LYS A 175 6.83 -9.18 3.11
N TYR A 176 5.65 -9.46 2.56
CA TYR A 176 4.37 -8.98 3.10
C TYR A 176 4.11 -9.50 4.51
N VAL A 177 4.29 -10.80 4.73
CA VAL A 177 4.11 -11.43 6.05
C VAL A 177 5.09 -10.84 7.07
N ASP A 178 6.36 -10.76 6.69
CA ASP A 178 7.41 -10.23 7.57
C ASP A 178 7.16 -8.78 7.94
N TYR A 179 6.79 -7.95 6.96
CA TYR A 179 6.47 -6.54 7.17
C TYR A 179 5.30 -6.38 8.15
N ALA A 180 4.19 -7.08 7.91
CA ALA A 180 3.01 -6.99 8.77
C ALA A 180 3.27 -7.45 10.22
N ASN A 181 4.11 -8.46 10.40
CA ASN A 181 4.51 -8.93 11.74
C ASN A 181 5.43 -7.96 12.48
N THR A 182 6.32 -7.27 11.75
CA THR A 182 7.35 -6.40 12.33
C THR A 182 6.91 -4.94 12.47
N HIS A 183 5.87 -4.53 11.74
CA HIS A 183 5.34 -3.16 11.73
C HIS A 183 3.84 -3.14 12.10
N PRO A 184 3.41 -3.66 13.26
CA PRO A 184 1.99 -3.77 13.60
C PRO A 184 1.27 -2.41 13.77
N LYS A 185 2.01 -1.30 13.79
CA LYS A 185 1.50 0.08 13.86
C LYS A 185 1.37 0.73 12.49
N SER A 186 1.94 0.15 11.43
CA SER A 186 1.87 0.68 10.07
C SER A 186 0.54 0.35 9.44
N PHE A 187 -0.13 1.34 8.85
CA PHE A 187 -1.37 1.17 8.10
C PHE A 187 -1.19 0.20 6.92
N ILE A 188 0.02 0.09 6.38
CA ILE A 188 0.35 -0.90 5.35
C ILE A 188 0.15 -2.33 5.86
N SER A 189 0.42 -2.61 7.14
CA SER A 189 0.24 -3.94 7.73
C SER A 189 -1.22 -4.40 7.73
N VAL A 190 -2.17 -3.51 8.06
CA VAL A 190 -3.59 -3.88 8.04
C VAL A 190 -4.08 -4.16 6.61
N LEU A 191 -3.58 -3.42 5.62
CA LEU A 191 -3.91 -3.65 4.21
C LEU A 191 -3.28 -4.94 3.66
N ILE A 192 -2.06 -5.26 4.07
CA ILE A 192 -1.43 -6.54 3.74
C ILE A 192 -2.27 -7.70 4.28
N ILE A 193 -2.66 -7.64 5.56
CA ILE A 193 -3.46 -8.70 6.18
C ILE A 193 -4.82 -8.81 5.48
N GLN A 194 -5.44 -7.69 5.12
CA GLN A 194 -6.68 -7.67 4.34
C GLN A 194 -6.52 -8.35 2.98
N GLY A 195 -5.46 -8.01 2.24
CA GLY A 195 -5.15 -8.65 0.96
C GLY A 195 -4.91 -10.16 1.11
N MET A 196 -4.15 -10.57 2.12
CA MET A 196 -3.92 -11.98 2.43
C MET A 196 -5.21 -12.72 2.80
N SER A 197 -6.13 -12.08 3.51
CA SER A 197 -7.41 -12.69 3.92
C SER A 197 -8.37 -12.99 2.76
N ASN A 198 -8.12 -12.40 1.59
CA ASN A 198 -8.88 -12.65 0.37
C ASN A 198 -8.31 -13.84 -0.44
N ASP A 199 -7.10 -14.33 -0.11
CA ASP A 199 -6.51 -15.51 -0.72
C ASP A 199 -7.00 -16.76 0.04
N PRO A 200 -7.87 -17.60 -0.55
CA PRO A 200 -8.41 -18.78 0.12
C PRO A 200 -7.34 -19.83 0.45
N ALA A 201 -6.13 -19.74 -0.12
CA ALA A 201 -5.02 -20.61 0.21
C ALA A 201 -4.29 -20.22 1.50
N VAL A 202 -4.58 -19.06 2.09
CA VAL A 202 -3.93 -18.59 3.32
C VAL A 202 -4.67 -19.11 4.55
N ASP A 203 -3.93 -19.67 5.50
CA ASP A 203 -4.48 -20.18 6.77
C ASP A 203 -5.16 -19.05 7.57
N SER A 204 -6.46 -19.22 7.81
CA SER A 204 -7.28 -18.31 8.63
C SER A 204 -6.69 -18.06 10.04
N LYS A 205 -6.04 -19.05 10.68
CA LYS A 205 -5.40 -18.87 11.99
C LYS A 205 -4.19 -17.95 11.92
N LYS A 206 -3.46 -18.00 10.80
CA LYS A 206 -2.36 -17.06 10.54
C LYS A 206 -2.88 -15.64 10.40
N ILE A 207 -3.96 -15.44 9.63
CA ILE A 207 -4.62 -14.12 9.50
C ILE A 207 -5.08 -13.60 10.87
N GLU A 208 -5.72 -14.44 11.68
CA GLU A 208 -6.16 -14.07 13.03
C GLU A 208 -5.00 -13.64 13.93
N THR A 209 -3.89 -14.38 13.89
CA THR A 209 -2.69 -14.05 14.68
C THR A 209 -2.11 -12.70 14.29
N MET A 210 -1.98 -12.44 12.99
CA MET A 210 -1.50 -11.15 12.46
C MET A 210 -2.47 -10.01 12.75
N TYR A 211 -3.78 -10.24 12.65
CA TYR A 211 -4.79 -9.24 13.02
C TYR A 211 -4.69 -8.88 14.51
N ASN A 212 -4.51 -9.87 15.39
CA ASN A 212 -4.43 -9.65 16.83
C ASN A 212 -3.17 -8.88 17.24
N SER A 213 -2.08 -8.94 16.47
CA SER A 213 -0.86 -8.17 16.73
C SER A 213 -0.96 -6.70 16.30
N LEU A 214 -1.93 -6.34 15.46
CA LEU A 214 -2.13 -4.95 15.02
C LEU A 214 -2.39 -4.01 16.21
N ASP A 215 -1.93 -2.77 16.06
CA ASP A 215 -2.28 -1.68 16.94
C ASP A 215 -3.81 -1.47 16.98
N GLU A 216 -4.32 -1.08 18.15
CA GLU A 216 -5.76 -0.96 18.37
C GLU A 216 -6.39 0.10 17.47
N SER A 217 -5.66 1.17 17.14
CA SER A 217 -6.13 2.19 16.19
C SER A 217 -6.38 1.58 14.80
N LEU A 218 -5.53 0.66 14.35
CA LEU A 218 -5.67 -0.01 13.06
C LEU A 218 -6.77 -1.06 13.07
N LYS A 219 -6.99 -1.78 14.18
CA LYS A 219 -8.14 -2.70 14.32
C LYS A 219 -9.47 -1.96 14.21
N ASN A 220 -9.52 -0.71 14.66
CA ASN A 220 -10.68 0.15 14.62
C ASN A 220 -10.83 0.93 13.30
N SER A 221 -9.82 0.89 12.42
CA SER A 221 -9.91 1.47 11.07
C SER A 221 -10.90 0.70 10.18
N LYS A 222 -11.36 1.31 9.07
CA LYS A 222 -12.20 0.65 8.06
C LYS A 222 -11.66 -0.73 7.62
N PRO A 223 -10.39 -0.90 7.18
CA PRO A 223 -9.87 -2.22 6.82
C PRO A 223 -9.74 -3.18 8.02
N GLY A 224 -9.42 -2.67 9.22
CA GLY A 224 -9.36 -3.48 10.44
C GLY A 224 -10.73 -4.05 10.84
N LYS A 225 -11.79 -3.26 10.74
CA LYS A 225 -13.17 -3.70 10.96
C LYS A 225 -13.60 -4.73 9.91
N ALA A 226 -13.26 -4.51 8.65
CA ALA A 226 -13.54 -5.47 7.58
C ALA A 226 -12.86 -6.83 7.84
N LEU A 227 -11.60 -6.81 8.27
CA LEU A 227 -10.87 -8.01 8.69
C LEU A 227 -11.53 -8.73 9.86
N LYS A 228 -11.97 -7.99 10.89
CA LYS A 228 -12.69 -8.56 12.04
C LYS A 228 -13.95 -9.30 11.61
N THR A 229 -14.75 -8.68 10.74
CA THR A 229 -15.95 -9.30 10.18
C THR A 229 -15.61 -10.57 9.41
N LYS A 230 -14.60 -10.51 8.52
CA LYS A 230 -14.16 -11.66 7.74
C LYS A 230 -13.70 -12.83 8.61
N LEU A 231 -12.92 -12.55 9.67
CA LEU A 231 -12.48 -13.57 10.62
C LEU A 231 -13.64 -14.21 11.39
N ALA A 232 -14.70 -13.46 11.69
CA ALA A 232 -15.91 -14.01 12.32
C ALA A 232 -16.70 -14.93 11.36
N GLU A 233 -16.80 -14.56 10.08
CA GLU A 233 -17.41 -15.41 9.04
C GLU A 233 -16.68 -16.75 8.90
N LEU A 234 -15.34 -16.72 8.90
CA LEU A 234 -14.50 -17.92 8.80
C LEU A 234 -14.63 -18.86 10.01
N LYS A 235 -15.04 -18.34 11.17
CA LYS A 235 -15.27 -19.13 12.40
C LYS A 235 -16.67 -19.73 12.48
N THR A 236 -17.60 -19.26 11.67
CA THR A 236 -18.96 -19.80 11.66
C THR A 236 -18.95 -21.09 10.83
N PRO A 237 -19.29 -22.26 11.40
CA PRO A 237 -19.36 -23.48 10.62
C PRO A 237 -20.35 -23.28 9.47
N SER A 238 -19.99 -23.67 8.24
CA SER A 238 -20.91 -23.53 7.12
C SER A 238 -22.18 -24.32 7.44
N VAL A 239 -23.31 -23.62 7.47
CA VAL A 239 -24.63 -24.26 7.55
C VAL A 239 -24.83 -24.97 6.20
N GLY A 240 -24.37 -26.22 6.12
CA GLY A 240 -24.36 -27.01 4.90
C GLY A 240 -23.53 -28.30 4.94
N ALA A 241 -22.63 -28.47 5.91
CA ALA A 241 -21.82 -29.69 6.03
C ALA A 241 -22.50 -30.86 6.79
N THR A 242 -23.83 -30.86 6.91
CA THR A 242 -24.59 -32.05 7.38
C THR A 242 -25.92 -32.19 6.64
N ALA A 243 -25.88 -32.91 5.54
CA ALA A 243 -26.94 -33.86 5.23
C ALA A 243 -26.24 -35.19 4.96
N ALA A 244 -26.00 -35.98 6.01
CA ALA A 244 -25.64 -37.37 5.85
C ALA A 244 -26.77 -38.05 5.05
N PRO A 245 -26.48 -38.82 4.00
CA PRO A 245 -27.52 -39.56 3.30
C PRO A 245 -28.14 -40.55 4.29
N VAL A 246 -29.42 -40.40 4.56
CA VAL A 246 -30.23 -41.41 5.24
C VAL A 246 -30.12 -42.70 4.42
N ALA A 247 -29.45 -43.70 4.98
CA ALA A 247 -29.35 -45.02 4.37
C ALA A 247 -30.76 -45.62 4.21
N PRO A 248 -31.07 -46.28 3.07
CA PRO A 248 -32.37 -46.91 2.90
C PRO A 248 -32.47 -48.11 3.84
N ALA A 249 -33.59 -48.21 4.56
CA ALA A 249 -33.93 -49.37 5.35
C ALA A 249 -34.06 -50.59 4.43
N ALA A 250 -33.24 -51.62 4.70
CA ALA A 250 -33.38 -52.93 4.07
C ALA A 250 -34.59 -53.66 4.68
N LYS A 251 -35.38 -54.31 3.81
CA LYS A 251 -36.43 -55.27 4.17
C LYS A 251 -35.83 -56.58 4.68
#